data_AF-A0A6G8Q4F7-F1
#
_entry.id   AF-A0A6G8Q4F7-F1
#
_cell.length_a   1.000
_cell.length_b   1.000
_cell.length_c   1.000
_cell.angle_alpha   90.00
_cell.angle_beta   90.00
_cell.angle_gamma   90.00
#
_symmetry.space_group_name_H-M   'P 1'
#
loop_
_entity.id
_entity.type
_entity.pdbx_description
1 polymer ?
#
loop_
_entity_poly.entity_id
_entity_poly.type
_entity_poly.pdbx_seq_one_letter_code
_entity_poly.pdbx_strand_id
1 'polypeptide(L)'
;MERSRHRNGGLRVLLANEPRSYRESIAAVFRQLRPELDLEVAEPEDLESCISSYSPDVAICSRITDEVRDRVPVWVELYPGHAAHSVAFERGRMTEFADIQLGDLLSIVDRASGSA
;
A
#
# COMPACT_ATOMS: atom_id res chain seq x y z
N MET A 1 -19.88 -16.70 -2.11
CA MET A 1 -18.76 -16.44 -3.04
C MET A 1 -17.46 -16.66 -2.26
N GLU A 2 -16.93 -17.87 -2.35
CA GLU A 2 -15.65 -18.27 -1.77
C GLU A 2 -14.49 -17.80 -2.65
N ARG A 3 -13.49 -17.14 -2.04
CA ARG A 3 -12.08 -17.28 -2.41
C ARG A 3 -11.31 -17.31 -1.10
N SER A 4 -10.99 -18.49 -0.58
CA SER A 4 -9.86 -19.34 -0.96
C SER A 4 -8.52 -18.83 -0.41
N ARG A 5 -7.94 -19.71 0.41
CA ARG A 5 -6.53 -19.87 0.77
C ARG A 5 -6.04 -19.02 1.94
N HIS A 6 -5.87 -19.72 3.07
CA HIS A 6 -4.72 -19.54 3.95
C HIS A 6 -3.46 -19.40 3.09
N ARG A 7 -3.02 -18.17 2.80
CA ARG A 7 -1.70 -17.90 2.26
C ARG A 7 -0.74 -18.05 3.43
N ASN A 8 0.16 -19.02 3.33
CA ASN A 8 1.18 -19.30 4.33
C ASN A 8 2.36 -18.31 4.20
N GLY A 9 2.05 -17.02 4.06
CA GLY A 9 3.00 -15.92 3.86
C GLY A 9 2.27 -14.61 4.15
N GLY A 10 2.92 -13.70 4.87
CA GLY A 10 2.31 -12.48 5.41
C GLY A 10 1.68 -11.57 4.36
N LEU A 11 0.95 -10.56 4.84
CA LEU A 11 0.35 -9.53 3.99
C LEU A 11 1.43 -8.87 3.13
N ARG A 12 1.22 -8.86 1.81
CA ARG A 12 2.16 -8.28 0.83
C ARG A 12 1.89 -6.82 0.61
N VAL A 13 2.88 -5.99 0.91
CA VAL A 13 2.80 -4.53 0.83
C VAL A 13 3.85 -4.04 -0.17
N LEU A 14 3.41 -3.26 -1.15
CA LEU A 14 4.27 -2.60 -2.13
C LEU A 14 4.35 -1.10 -1.84
N LEU A 15 5.56 -0.57 -1.66
CA LEU A 15 5.83 0.85 -1.52
C LEU A 15 6.50 1.38 -2.80
N ALA A 16 5.85 2.32 -3.48
CA ALA A 16 6.36 2.94 -4.70
C ALA A 16 6.07 4.46 -4.74
N ASN A 17 6.06 5.10 -3.57
CA ASN A 17 5.79 6.53 -3.48
C ASN A 17 7.05 7.40 -3.64
N GLU A 18 6.82 8.66 -4.03
CA GLU A 18 7.81 9.73 -3.96
C GLU A 18 7.51 10.67 -2.78
N PRO A 19 8.52 11.40 -2.27
CA PRO A 19 9.94 11.26 -2.57
C PRO A 19 10.54 9.99 -1.96
N ARG A 20 11.67 9.51 -2.52
CA ARG A 20 12.37 8.29 -2.06
C ARG A 20 12.70 8.30 -0.57
N SER A 21 13.07 9.45 -0.01
CA SER A 21 13.34 9.59 1.44
C SER A 21 12.12 9.23 2.28
N TYR A 22 10.93 9.58 1.82
CA TYR A 22 9.69 9.27 2.50
C TYR A 22 9.35 7.78 2.37
N ARG A 23 9.52 7.22 1.17
CA ARG A 23 9.38 5.78 0.94
C ARG A 23 10.29 4.95 1.85
N GLU A 24 11.57 5.31 1.95
CA GLU A 24 12.53 4.63 2.83
C GLU A 24 12.15 4.77 4.31
N SER A 25 11.65 5.94 4.73
CA SER A 25 11.18 6.17 6.10
C SER A 25 9.96 5.31 6.45
N ILE A 26 8.94 5.26 5.57
CA ILE A 26 7.76 4.40 5.74
C ILE A 26 8.19 2.93 5.79
N ALA A 27 9.07 2.51 4.88
CA ALA A 27 9.56 1.14 4.81
C ALA A 27 10.30 0.73 6.08
N ALA A 28 11.12 1.61 6.65
CA ALA A 28 11.84 1.36 7.90
C ALA A 28 10.85 1.15 9.06
N VAL A 29 9.80 1.97 9.15
CA VAL A 29 8.80 1.85 10.22
C VAL A 29 7.95 0.60 10.05
N PHE A 30 7.56 0.23 8.83
CA PHE A 30 6.81 -1.01 8.58
C PHE A 30 7.63 -2.24 8.98
N ARG A 31 8.91 -2.30 8.60
CA ARG A 31 9.79 -3.40 9.01
C ARG A 31 9.99 -3.48 10.52
N GLN A 32 9.99 -2.33 11.22
CA GLN A 32 10.14 -2.28 12.66
C GLN A 32 8.87 -2.70 13.40
N LEU A 33 7.71 -2.18 13.00
CA LEU A 33 6.46 -2.35 13.73
C LEU A 33 5.65 -3.57 13.29
N ARG A 34 5.86 -4.03 12.06
CA ARG A 34 5.14 -5.16 11.45
C ARG A 34 6.13 -6.06 10.70
N PRO A 35 7.06 -6.72 11.42
CA PRO A 35 8.07 -7.57 10.80
C PRO A 35 7.50 -8.79 10.08
N GLU A 36 6.21 -9.11 10.29
CA GLU A 36 5.52 -10.18 9.55
C GLU A 36 5.05 -9.79 8.15
N LEU A 37 5.11 -8.51 7.78
CA LEU A 37 4.76 -8.07 6.44
C LEU A 37 5.81 -8.53 5.44
N ASP A 38 5.34 -9.05 4.32
CA ASP A 38 6.15 -9.13 3.12
C ASP A 38 6.13 -7.71 2.52
N LEU A 39 7.27 -7.01 2.56
CA LEU A 39 7.38 -5.61 2.18
C LEU A 39 8.35 -5.43 1.02
N GLU A 40 7.81 -5.08 -0.14
CA GLU A 40 8.56 -4.73 -1.34
C GLU A 40 8.64 -3.21 -1.49
N VAL A 41 9.83 -2.69 -1.79
CA VAL A 41 10.06 -1.26 -2.03
C VAL A 41 10.56 -1.10 -3.47
N ALA A 42 9.76 -0.47 -4.31
CA ALA A 42 10.02 -0.29 -5.72
C ALA A 42 10.15 1.19 -6.09
N GLU A 43 10.82 1.47 -7.21
CA GLU A 43 10.74 2.78 -7.83
C GLU A 43 9.34 3.02 -8.44
N PRO A 44 8.83 4.27 -8.49
CA PRO A 44 7.51 4.54 -9.05
C PRO A 44 7.41 4.12 -10.52
N GLU A 45 8.53 4.19 -11.28
CA GLU A 45 8.61 3.68 -12.65
C GLU A 45 8.47 2.16 -12.77
N ASP A 46 8.77 1.41 -11.71
CA ASP A 46 8.71 -0.06 -11.71
C ASP A 46 7.38 -0.60 -11.15
N LEU A 47 6.46 0.28 -10.72
CA LEU A 47 5.21 -0.05 -10.03
C LEU A 47 4.40 -1.12 -10.78
N GLU A 48 4.15 -0.95 -12.07
CA GLU A 48 3.33 -1.88 -12.88
C GLU A 48 3.97 -3.26 -13.02
N SER A 49 5.30 -3.28 -13.19
CA SER A 49 6.10 -4.51 -13.25
C SER A 49 6.05 -5.25 -11.91
N CYS A 50 6.19 -4.52 -10.81
CA CYS A 50 6.08 -5.05 -9.46
C CYS A 50 4.67 -5.57 -9.15
N ILE A 51 3.60 -4.88 -9.56
CA ILE A 51 2.23 -5.39 -9.36
C ILE A 51 2.05 -6.75 -10.02
N SER A 52 2.58 -6.90 -11.24
CA SER A 52 2.48 -8.16 -12.00
C SER A 52 3.31 -9.30 -11.39
N SER A 53 4.53 -9.02 -10.92
CA SER A 53 5.44 -10.05 -10.40
C SER A 53 5.20 -10.39 -8.93
N TYR A 54 4.92 -9.37 -8.10
CA TYR A 54 4.78 -9.47 -6.65
C TYR A 54 3.34 -9.79 -6.22
N SER A 55 2.34 -9.35 -7.00
CA SER A 55 0.91 -9.47 -6.67
C SER A 55 0.61 -8.95 -5.24
N PRO A 56 0.82 -7.64 -4.97
CA PRO A 56 0.61 -7.06 -3.65
C PRO A 56 -0.86 -7.10 -3.23
N ASP A 57 -1.09 -7.25 -1.92
CA ASP A 57 -2.42 -7.08 -1.32
C ASP A 57 -2.66 -5.60 -0.95
N VAL A 58 -1.58 -4.86 -0.63
CA VAL A 58 -1.60 -3.41 -0.35
C VAL A 58 -0.57 -2.70 -1.22
N ALA A 59 -0.94 -1.58 -1.86
CA ALA A 59 0.00 -0.70 -2.55
C ALA A 59 -0.06 0.73 -1.99
N ILE A 60 1.10 1.33 -1.72
CA ILE A 60 1.22 2.73 -1.29
C ILE A 60 2.12 3.44 -2.31
N CYS A 61 1.56 4.37 -3.06
CA CYS A 61 2.23 5.01 -4.18
C CYS A 61 1.83 6.49 -4.31
N SER A 62 2.63 7.29 -5.02
CA SER A 62 2.33 8.71 -5.25
C SER A 62 1.37 8.93 -6.43
N ARG A 63 1.12 7.88 -7.23
CA ARG A 63 0.23 7.91 -8.37
C ARG A 63 -0.43 6.55 -8.53
N ILE A 64 -1.75 6.55 -8.65
CA ILE A 64 -2.53 5.35 -8.95
C ILE A 64 -2.62 5.15 -10.47
N THR A 65 -2.10 4.03 -10.97
CA THR A 65 -2.32 3.58 -12.35
C THR A 65 -3.56 2.70 -12.44
N ASP A 66 -4.02 2.42 -13.67
CA ASP A 66 -5.16 1.53 -13.89
C ASP A 66 -4.85 0.10 -13.39
N GLU A 67 -3.60 -0.35 -13.53
CA GLU A 67 -3.12 -1.63 -13.00
C GLU A 67 -3.26 -1.72 -11.48
N VAL A 68 -3.00 -0.63 -10.75
CA VAL A 68 -3.20 -0.59 -9.29
C VAL A 68 -4.69 -0.77 -8.97
N ARG A 69 -5.55 -0.04 -9.69
CA ARG A 69 -7.01 -0.07 -9.45
C ARG A 69 -7.62 -1.42 -9.75
N ASP A 70 -7.17 -2.08 -10.82
CA ASP A 70 -7.73 -3.36 -11.26
C ASP A 70 -7.20 -4.56 -10.48
N ARG A 71 -5.95 -4.50 -9.98
CA ARG A 71 -5.27 -5.68 -9.41
C ARG A 71 -5.05 -5.63 -7.92
N VAL A 72 -4.97 -4.44 -7.31
CA VAL A 72 -4.63 -4.31 -5.89
C VAL A 72 -5.90 -4.03 -5.09
N PRO A 73 -6.27 -4.92 -4.14
CA PRO A 73 -7.53 -4.78 -3.40
C PRO A 73 -7.54 -3.62 -2.41
N VAL A 74 -6.35 -3.22 -1.92
CA VAL A 74 -6.16 -2.07 -1.03
C VAL A 74 -5.05 -1.18 -1.57
N TRP A 75 -5.32 0.10 -1.76
CA TRP A 75 -4.29 1.04 -2.20
C TRP A 75 -4.38 2.38 -1.52
N VAL A 76 -3.25 3.08 -1.44
CA VAL A 76 -3.14 4.43 -0.91
C VAL A 76 -2.37 5.26 -1.92
N GLU A 77 -3.02 6.34 -2.39
CA GLU A 77 -2.42 7.40 -3.17
C GLU A 77 -1.96 8.52 -2.23
N LEU A 78 -0.65 8.71 -2.14
CA LEU A 78 -0.04 9.80 -1.38
C LEU A 78 0.09 11.03 -2.28
N TYR A 79 -0.54 12.14 -1.87
CA TYR A 79 -0.39 13.45 -2.51
C TYR A 79 -0.70 13.43 -4.02
N PRO A 80 -1.94 13.05 -4.43
CA PRO A 80 -2.29 12.95 -5.85
C PRO A 80 -2.06 14.29 -6.54
N GLY A 81 -1.23 14.29 -7.59
CA GLY A 81 -0.88 15.50 -8.32
C GLY A 81 -0.20 16.59 -7.46
N HIS A 82 0.55 16.19 -6.42
CA HIS A 82 1.19 17.08 -5.43
C HIS A 82 0.20 17.84 -4.53
N ALA A 83 -1.04 17.36 -4.41
CA ALA A 83 -2.02 17.95 -3.51
C ALA A 83 -1.71 17.61 -2.04
N ALA A 84 -2.12 18.49 -1.13
CA ALA A 84 -2.01 18.27 0.31
C ALA A 84 -3.18 17.40 0.83
N HIS A 85 -3.40 16.25 0.21
CA HIS A 85 -4.31 15.22 0.70
C HIS A 85 -3.83 13.85 0.21
N SER A 86 -4.42 12.79 0.73
CA SER A 86 -4.15 11.41 0.30
C SER A 86 -5.46 10.66 0.18
N VAL A 87 -5.50 9.66 -0.69
CA VAL A 87 -6.71 8.87 -0.95
C VAL A 87 -6.40 7.41 -0.68
N ALA A 88 -7.17 6.75 0.17
CA ALA A 88 -7.10 5.31 0.36
C ALA A 88 -8.34 4.63 -0.21
N PHE A 89 -8.16 3.50 -0.87
CA PHE A 89 -9.23 2.60 -1.25
C PHE A 89 -9.10 1.30 -0.47
N GLU A 90 -10.15 0.99 0.28
CA GLU A 90 -10.19 -0.19 1.14
C GLU A 90 -11.58 -0.80 1.10
N ARG A 91 -11.67 -2.11 0.87
CA ARG A 91 -12.93 -2.86 0.91
C ARG A 91 -14.04 -2.24 0.04
N GLY A 92 -13.68 -1.68 -1.13
CA GLY A 92 -14.62 -1.04 -2.04
C GLY A 92 -14.98 0.42 -1.72
N ARG A 93 -14.32 1.04 -0.73
CA ARG A 93 -14.61 2.42 -0.31
C ARG A 93 -13.38 3.31 -0.45
N MET A 94 -13.56 4.47 -1.07
CA MET A 94 -12.57 5.55 -1.07
C MET A 94 -12.69 6.38 0.21
N THR A 95 -11.57 6.68 0.84
CA THR A 95 -11.45 7.54 2.02
C THR A 95 -10.38 8.59 1.73
N GLU A 96 -10.74 9.87 1.84
CA GLU A 96 -9.82 10.98 1.67
C GLU A 96 -9.26 11.42 3.03
N PHE A 97 -7.96 11.72 3.06
CA PHE A 97 -7.23 12.19 4.23
C PHE A 97 -6.64 13.56 3.91
N ALA A 98 -7.03 14.59 4.65
CA ALA A 98 -6.45 15.91 4.50
C ALA A 98 -4.95 15.94 4.88
N ASP A 99 -4.54 15.11 5.84
CA ASP A 99 -3.13 14.95 6.22
C ASP A 99 -2.90 13.53 6.74
N ILE A 100 -2.50 12.61 5.84
CA ILE A 100 -2.32 11.21 6.21
C ILE A 100 -1.06 11.06 7.07
N GLN A 101 -1.23 10.49 8.26
CA GLN A 101 -0.12 10.20 9.14
C GLN A 101 0.37 8.78 8.93
N LEU A 102 1.60 8.50 9.36
CA LEU A 102 2.14 7.14 9.36
C LEU A 102 1.29 6.16 10.16
N GLY A 103 0.64 6.62 11.23
CA GLY A 103 -0.33 5.83 12.02
C GLY A 103 -1.56 5.40 11.22
N ASP A 104 -2.03 6.24 10.29
CA ASP A 104 -3.14 5.89 9.40
C ASP A 104 -2.72 4.81 8.40
N LEU A 105 -1.51 4.92 7.84
CA LEU A 105 -0.95 3.90 6.94
C LEU A 105 -0.82 2.54 7.64
N LEU A 106 -0.31 2.52 8.88
CA LEU A 106 -0.25 1.31 9.70
C LEU A 106 -1.65 0.73 9.93
N SER A 107 -2.63 1.57 10.26
CA SER A 107 -4.00 1.15 10.50
C SER A 107 -4.68 0.58 9.24
N ILE A 108 -4.34 1.08 8.05
CA ILE A 108 -4.80 0.52 6.76
C ILE A 108 -4.24 -0.88 6.56
N VAL A 109 -2.92 -1.03 6.77
CA VAL A 109 -2.21 -2.30 6.63
C VAL A 109 -2.72 -3.34 7.65
N ASP A 110 -2.97 -2.93 8.89
CA ASP A 110 -3.53 -3.79 9.95
C ASP A 110 -4.94 -4.28 9.61
N ARG A 111 -5.79 -3.40 9.10
CA ARG A 111 -7.14 -3.77 8.65
C ARG A 111 -7.12 -4.70 7.43
N ALA A 112 -6.07 -4.64 6.62
CA ALA A 112 -5.85 -5.53 5.48
C ALA A 112 -5.29 -6.89 5.90
N SER A 113 -4.45 -6.95 6.95
CA SER A 113 -3.92 -8.22 7.49
C SER A 113 -4.96 -9.02 8.28
N GLY A 114 -6.05 -8.36 8.70
CA GLY A 114 -7.10 -8.98 9.53
C GLY A 114 -6.79 -8.95 11.02
N SER A 115 -5.70 -8.29 11.41
CA SER A 115 -5.38 -7.96 12.79
C SER A 115 -6.16 -6.70 13.19
N ALA A 116 -7.37 -6.88 13.72
CA ALA A 116 -8.19 -5.81 14.30
C ALA A 116 -8.32 -6.00 15.82
#